data_AF-A0A8C5QMY8-F1
#
_entry.id   AF-A0A8C5QMY8-F1
#
_cell.length_a   1.000
_cell.length_b   1.000
_cell.length_c   1.000
_cell.angle_alpha   90.00
_cell.angle_beta   90.00
_cell.angle_gamma   90.00
#
_symmetry.space_group_name_H-M   'P 1'
#
loop_
_entity.id
_entity.type
_entity.pdbx_description
1 polymer ?
#
loop_
_entity_poly.entity_id
_entity_poly.type
_entity_poly.pdbx_seq_one_letter_code
_entity_poly.pdbx_strand_id
1 'polypeptide(L)'
;MSVTEVLLYLALLCSAECTFRFASYYADHMVLQMAPSQAVVWGFGEVGARVTVSLYKEKDAVTKKSDFITGPEGVWKVILDPVDHGGPYWLLALQNHEEQITNITLQDILFGDVWLCGGQSNMEMTVSQIFNASDELHKAVHYPHVRLFTAALETSPTELQDLAKVDLQWSLPTPQTLGNGDFTYFSAVCWLFGRHLHRRLKYPIGLVESVWGGTPVEAWSSKKALAECGLSGNGGQDMCMDWFYYSGPCTYSVLWNAMIHPLLNMTIKGAIWYQGEQNTGMNTNLYNCTFPAMIENWRQSFHEGSSGQTDRHFPFGFVQLSTCQKSRDPDNYPVIRWHQSADYGFVPNQKMLNTFMAVAMDLGDEKSPYGSVHPRDKQTVAYRLYLGARAVAYGDKSASYKGPFPERMDVDYTASCINITYDQDISVLHQSQSLFEGPRFCVSPPVTFRRSTFSTWTSTAGTHSGTTT
;
A
#
# COMPACT_ATOMS: atom_id res chain seq x y z
N MET A 1 33.97 10.94 -41.59
CA MET A 1 32.56 10.56 -41.59
C MET A 1 31.75 11.74 -42.05
N SER A 2 30.99 11.60 -43.13
CA SER A 2 30.14 12.68 -43.65
C SER A 2 28.92 12.87 -42.74
N VAL A 3 28.31 14.06 -42.77
CA VAL A 3 27.06 14.36 -42.05
C VAL A 3 25.93 13.37 -42.41
N THR A 4 25.99 12.80 -43.63
CA THR A 4 25.08 11.74 -44.08
C THR A 4 25.31 10.39 -43.40
N GLU A 5 26.53 10.04 -42.98
CA GLU A 5 26.81 8.81 -42.22
C GLU A 5 26.36 8.93 -40.75
N VAL A 6 26.39 10.14 -40.18
CA VAL A 6 25.89 10.40 -38.82
C VAL A 6 24.35 10.35 -38.78
N LEU A 7 23.67 10.83 -39.82
CA LEU A 7 22.22 10.73 -39.96
C LEU A 7 21.74 9.29 -40.18
N LEU A 8 22.52 8.45 -40.88
CA LEU A 8 22.20 7.03 -41.02
C LEU A 8 22.39 6.23 -39.71
N TYR A 9 23.36 6.61 -38.87
CA TYR A 9 23.54 6.00 -37.55
C TYR A 9 22.50 6.44 -36.51
N LEU A 10 21.92 7.65 -36.65
CA LEU A 10 20.81 8.12 -35.83
C LEU A 10 19.45 7.53 -36.24
N ALA A 11 19.31 7.04 -37.48
CA ALA A 11 18.10 6.38 -37.97
C ALA A 11 18.03 4.87 -37.66
N LEU A 12 19.09 4.28 -37.10
CA LEU A 12 19.21 2.83 -36.86
C LEU A 12 19.05 2.40 -35.39
N LEU A 13 18.56 3.29 -34.52
CA LEU A 13 18.27 2.99 -33.10
C LEU A 13 16.80 2.68 -32.80
N CYS A 14 15.94 2.56 -33.80
CA CYS A 14 14.53 2.18 -33.63
C CYS A 14 14.18 0.98 -34.50
N SER A 15 14.73 -0.20 -34.16
CA SER A 15 14.33 -1.49 -34.76
C SER A 15 13.92 -2.53 -33.71
N ALA A 16 13.57 -2.09 -32.51
CA ALA A 16 12.54 -2.79 -31.76
C ALA A 16 11.22 -2.27 -32.33
N GLU A 17 10.58 -3.05 -33.20
CA GLU A 17 9.20 -2.81 -33.64
C GLU A 17 8.38 -2.43 -32.40
N CYS A 18 7.92 -1.17 -32.31
CA CYS A 18 7.07 -0.70 -31.23
C CYS A 18 5.72 -1.40 -31.37
N THR A 19 5.68 -2.65 -30.92
CA THR A 19 4.54 -3.55 -31.04
C THR A 19 3.36 -2.88 -30.36
N PHE A 20 2.27 -2.69 -31.09
CA PHE A 20 1.06 -2.12 -30.52
C PHE A 20 0.59 -3.00 -29.34
N ARG A 21 0.55 -2.43 -28.13
CA ARG A 21 0.19 -3.12 -26.89
C ARG A 21 -0.31 -2.15 -25.84
N PHE A 22 -1.10 -2.64 -24.88
CA PHE A 22 -1.30 -1.93 -23.62
C PHE A 22 -0.03 -1.98 -22.75
N ALA A 23 0.04 -1.10 -21.75
CA ALA A 23 1.01 -1.25 -20.67
C ALA A 23 0.85 -2.60 -19.96
N SER A 24 1.94 -3.13 -19.40
CA SER A 24 2.06 -4.53 -18.96
C SER A 24 1.01 -4.97 -17.93
N TYR A 25 0.43 -4.04 -17.18
CA TYR A 25 -0.57 -4.33 -16.13
C TYR A 25 -2.03 -4.29 -16.60
N TYR A 26 -2.33 -4.03 -17.87
CA TYR A 26 -3.69 -4.18 -18.40
C TYR A 26 -3.88 -5.60 -18.91
N ALA A 27 -4.93 -6.28 -18.45
CA ALA A 27 -5.29 -7.63 -18.85
C ALA A 27 -6.79 -7.86 -18.70
N ASP A 28 -7.27 -9.03 -19.14
CA ASP A 28 -8.64 -9.48 -18.85
C ASP A 28 -8.88 -9.57 -17.34
N HIS A 29 -10.15 -9.54 -16.91
CA HIS A 29 -10.57 -9.60 -15.49
C HIS A 29 -10.21 -8.39 -14.63
N MET A 30 -9.59 -7.35 -15.19
CA MET A 30 -9.12 -6.20 -14.42
C MET A 30 -10.24 -5.34 -13.84
N VAL A 31 -9.87 -4.49 -12.87
CA VAL A 31 -10.73 -3.41 -12.36
C VAL A 31 -10.10 -2.08 -12.71
N LEU A 32 -10.87 -1.21 -13.37
CA LEU A 32 -10.52 0.19 -13.59
C LEU A 32 -11.22 1.07 -12.55
N GLN A 33 -10.59 2.21 -12.22
CA GLN A 33 -11.17 3.14 -11.26
C GLN A 33 -12.50 3.72 -11.80
N MET A 34 -13.54 3.62 -10.97
CA MET A 34 -14.86 4.17 -11.23
C MET A 34 -14.95 5.69 -11.04
N ALA A 35 -16.04 6.26 -11.53
CA ALA A 35 -16.45 7.65 -11.31
C ALA A 35 -16.46 8.04 -9.81
N PRO A 36 -16.21 9.32 -9.47
CA PRO A 36 -16.09 10.47 -10.37
C PRO A 36 -14.72 10.62 -11.06
N SER A 37 -13.69 9.89 -10.61
CA SER A 37 -12.41 9.82 -11.30
C SER A 37 -12.55 9.11 -12.66
N GLN A 38 -11.63 9.39 -13.58
CA GLN A 38 -11.61 8.74 -14.88
C GLN A 38 -10.47 7.73 -14.96
N ALA A 39 -10.73 6.58 -15.56
CA ALA A 39 -9.70 5.59 -15.82
C ALA A 39 -8.80 6.05 -16.96
N VAL A 40 -7.50 6.12 -16.69
CA VAL A 40 -6.47 6.31 -17.71
C VAL A 40 -6.16 4.95 -18.33
N VAL A 41 -6.05 4.91 -19.66
CA VAL A 41 -5.67 3.73 -20.43
C VAL A 41 -4.56 4.14 -21.38
N TRP A 42 -3.46 3.39 -21.37
CA TRP A 42 -2.26 3.75 -22.14
C TRP A 42 -1.48 2.51 -22.56
N GLY A 43 -0.53 2.72 -23.45
CA GLY A 43 0.34 1.66 -23.96
C GLY A 43 1.35 2.16 -24.97
N PHE A 44 1.82 1.24 -25.81
CA PHE A 44 2.86 1.46 -26.81
C PHE A 44 2.34 1.16 -28.21
N GLY A 45 2.96 1.74 -29.22
CA GLY A 45 2.64 1.54 -30.62
C GLY A 45 3.53 2.34 -31.57
N GLU A 46 3.15 2.38 -32.84
CA GLU A 46 3.94 3.03 -33.89
C GLU A 46 3.82 4.56 -33.85
N VAL A 47 4.96 5.25 -33.89
CA VAL A 47 4.99 6.73 -33.91
C VAL A 47 4.32 7.27 -35.16
N GLY A 48 3.44 8.25 -34.99
CA GLY A 48 2.61 8.82 -36.05
C GLY A 48 1.23 8.15 -36.20
N ALA A 49 1.03 6.98 -35.60
CA ALA A 49 -0.24 6.29 -35.67
C ALA A 49 -1.32 6.96 -34.80
N ARG A 50 -2.58 6.84 -35.24
CA ARG A 50 -3.74 7.21 -34.44
C ARG A 50 -4.21 6.00 -33.65
N VAL A 51 -4.34 6.13 -32.33
CA VAL A 51 -4.94 5.12 -31.47
C VAL A 51 -6.35 5.52 -31.10
N THR A 52 -7.30 4.59 -31.21
CA THR A 52 -8.68 4.76 -30.77
C THR A 52 -9.04 3.67 -29.78
N VAL A 53 -9.43 4.06 -28.58
CA VAL A 53 -9.90 3.18 -27.53
C VAL A 53 -11.40 3.32 -27.39
N SER A 54 -12.11 2.19 -27.46
CA SER A 54 -13.56 2.12 -27.31
C SER A 54 -13.93 1.18 -26.18
N LEU A 55 -14.77 1.63 -25.26
CA LEU A 55 -15.33 0.82 -24.18
C LEU A 55 -16.75 0.41 -24.56
N TYR A 56 -17.08 -0.86 -24.35
CA TYR A 56 -18.38 -1.42 -24.67
C TYR A 56 -18.98 -2.14 -23.48
N LYS A 57 -20.30 -2.12 -23.41
CA LYS A 57 -21.10 -3.00 -22.55
C LYS A 57 -22.00 -3.81 -23.46
N GLU A 58 -21.84 -5.13 -23.44
CA GLU A 58 -22.47 -6.01 -24.42
C GLU A 58 -22.14 -5.55 -25.86
N LYS A 59 -23.12 -5.00 -26.60
CA LYS A 59 -22.95 -4.48 -27.96
C LYS A 59 -22.92 -2.94 -28.04
N ASP A 60 -23.21 -2.26 -26.93
CA ASP A 60 -23.36 -0.81 -26.92
C ASP A 60 -22.02 -0.13 -26.60
N ALA A 61 -21.64 0.84 -27.44
CA ALA A 61 -20.46 1.66 -27.20
C ALA A 61 -20.75 2.68 -26.08
N VAL A 62 -19.98 2.60 -25.01
CA VAL A 62 -20.10 3.46 -23.82
C VAL A 62 -19.26 4.72 -23.99
N THR A 63 -18.01 4.58 -24.45
CA THR A 63 -17.14 5.71 -24.77
C THR A 63 -16.18 5.36 -25.90
N LYS A 64 -15.73 6.39 -26.61
CA LYS A 64 -14.71 6.30 -27.66
C LYS A 64 -13.78 7.49 -27.54
N LYS A 65 -12.50 7.22 -27.31
CA LYS A 65 -11.44 8.22 -27.17
C LYS A 65 -10.33 7.92 -28.16
N SER A 66 -9.63 8.96 -28.60
CA SER A 66 -8.51 8.80 -29.51
C SER A 66 -7.36 9.69 -29.09
N ASP A 67 -6.15 9.23 -29.41
CA ASP A 67 -4.90 9.94 -29.23
C ASP A 67 -3.97 9.67 -30.43
N PHE A 68 -2.88 10.41 -30.53
CA PHE A 68 -1.82 10.17 -31.51
C PHE A 68 -0.51 9.83 -30.80
N ILE A 69 0.25 8.91 -31.37
CA ILE A 69 1.56 8.56 -30.84
C ILE A 69 2.58 9.58 -31.38
N THR A 70 3.05 10.50 -30.53
CA THR A 70 3.87 11.65 -30.98
C THR A 70 5.28 11.72 -30.39
N GLY A 71 5.76 10.68 -29.71
CA GLY A 71 7.08 10.65 -29.06
C GLY A 71 7.93 9.44 -29.46
N PRO A 72 9.27 9.51 -29.29
CA PRO A 72 10.19 8.43 -29.68
C PRO A 72 10.00 7.14 -28.87
N GLU A 73 9.35 7.22 -27.71
CA GLU A 73 9.02 6.08 -26.85
C GLU A 73 7.78 5.30 -27.34
N GLY A 74 7.05 5.81 -28.33
CA GLY A 74 5.90 5.11 -28.90
C GLY A 74 4.66 5.07 -28.00
N VAL A 75 4.56 5.95 -27.00
CA VAL A 75 3.46 5.92 -26.02
C VAL A 75 2.21 6.62 -26.54
N TRP A 76 1.05 6.00 -26.30
CA TRP A 76 -0.28 6.63 -26.41
C TRP A 76 -0.99 6.61 -25.05
N LYS A 77 -1.85 7.61 -24.78
CA LYS A 77 -2.62 7.68 -23.53
C LYS A 77 -3.99 8.29 -23.79
N VAL A 78 -5.05 7.62 -23.32
CA VAL A 78 -6.41 8.15 -23.32
C VAL A 78 -6.98 8.18 -21.93
N ILE A 79 -7.87 9.15 -21.68
CA ILE A 79 -8.67 9.24 -20.47
C ILE A 79 -10.11 8.89 -20.87
N LEU A 80 -10.62 7.78 -20.32
CA LEU A 80 -12.00 7.34 -20.56
C LEU A 80 -12.99 8.33 -19.93
N ASP A 81 -14.22 8.40 -20.43
CA ASP A 81 -15.27 9.12 -19.70
C ASP A 81 -15.50 8.49 -18.31
N PRO A 82 -16.01 9.23 -17.31
CA PRO A 82 -16.34 8.65 -16.01
C PRO A 82 -17.36 7.51 -16.18
N VAL A 83 -17.08 6.36 -15.56
CA VAL A 83 -17.96 5.17 -15.63
C VAL A 83 -18.38 4.77 -14.22
N ASP A 84 -19.68 4.58 -14.04
CA ASP A 84 -20.24 4.07 -12.80
C ASP A 84 -19.75 2.64 -12.50
N HIS A 85 -19.78 2.26 -11.23
CA HIS A 85 -19.32 0.93 -10.82
C HIS A 85 -20.11 -0.21 -11.47
N GLY A 86 -19.45 -1.34 -11.73
CA GLY A 86 -20.08 -2.55 -12.24
C GLY A 86 -19.32 -3.13 -13.44
N GLY A 87 -20.07 -3.70 -14.38
CA GLY A 87 -19.54 -4.44 -15.52
C GLY A 87 -20.26 -5.80 -15.67
N PRO A 88 -19.70 -6.73 -16.45
CA PRO A 88 -18.45 -6.59 -17.20
C PRO A 88 -18.59 -5.68 -18.42
N TYR A 89 -17.50 -5.00 -18.74
CA TYR A 89 -17.26 -4.28 -19.98
C TYR A 89 -16.17 -4.99 -20.78
N TRP A 90 -16.00 -4.60 -22.05
CA TRP A 90 -14.82 -4.96 -22.84
C TRP A 90 -14.28 -3.71 -23.54
N LEU A 91 -12.97 -3.70 -23.75
CA LEU A 91 -12.23 -2.56 -24.27
C LEU A 91 -11.51 -2.97 -25.55
N LEU A 92 -11.62 -2.14 -26.58
CA LEU A 92 -10.99 -2.31 -27.87
C LEU A 92 -10.05 -1.14 -28.13
N ALA A 93 -8.76 -1.41 -28.28
CA ALA A 93 -7.80 -0.45 -28.79
C ALA A 93 -7.49 -0.77 -30.26
N LEU A 94 -7.53 0.26 -31.10
CA LEU A 94 -7.26 0.20 -32.53
C LEU A 94 -6.15 1.20 -32.85
N GLN A 95 -5.03 0.74 -33.39
CA GLN A 95 -4.01 1.59 -33.99
C GLN A 95 -4.24 1.61 -35.50
N ASN A 96 -4.21 2.81 -36.09
CA ASN A 96 -4.23 3.01 -37.54
C ASN A 96 -2.99 3.82 -37.96
N HIS A 97 -2.17 3.20 -38.80
CA HIS A 97 -0.98 3.81 -39.38
C HIS A 97 -0.92 3.46 -40.88
N GLU A 98 -0.91 4.46 -41.76
CA GLU A 98 -0.82 4.26 -43.22
C GLU A 98 -1.78 3.18 -43.79
N GLU A 99 -3.05 3.21 -43.37
CA GLU A 99 -4.11 2.24 -43.75
C GLU A 99 -3.93 0.82 -43.18
N GLN A 100 -2.88 0.56 -42.40
CA GLN A 100 -2.75 -0.67 -41.61
C GLN A 100 -3.44 -0.50 -40.26
N ILE A 101 -4.32 -1.44 -39.93
CA ILE A 101 -5.07 -1.45 -38.68
C ILE A 101 -4.64 -2.65 -37.84
N THR A 102 -4.11 -2.38 -36.65
CA THR A 102 -3.85 -3.38 -35.61
C THR A 102 -4.80 -3.15 -34.44
N ASN A 103 -5.23 -4.23 -33.80
CA ASN A 103 -6.21 -4.15 -32.72
C ASN A 103 -5.89 -5.09 -31.57
N ILE A 104 -6.37 -4.71 -30.39
CA ILE A 104 -6.22 -5.49 -29.15
C ILE A 104 -7.50 -5.33 -28.35
N THR A 105 -7.99 -6.43 -27.81
CA THR A 105 -9.19 -6.47 -26.98
C THR A 105 -8.87 -6.96 -25.59
N LEU A 106 -9.48 -6.35 -24.59
CA LEU A 106 -9.52 -6.81 -23.21
C LEU A 106 -10.98 -7.04 -22.79
N GLN A 107 -11.24 -8.14 -22.08
CA GLN A 107 -12.58 -8.59 -21.67
C GLN A 107 -12.72 -8.70 -20.15
N ASP A 108 -13.97 -8.83 -19.69
CA ASP A 108 -14.32 -8.93 -18.26
C ASP A 108 -13.73 -7.79 -17.42
N ILE A 109 -13.86 -6.56 -17.92
CA ILE A 109 -13.39 -5.36 -17.22
C ILE A 109 -14.49 -4.88 -16.29
N LEU A 110 -14.15 -4.71 -15.02
CA LEU A 110 -15.04 -4.10 -14.03
C LEU A 110 -14.62 -2.66 -13.76
N PHE A 111 -15.58 -1.82 -13.37
CA PHE A 111 -15.33 -0.51 -12.79
C PHE A 111 -15.63 -0.55 -11.29
N GLY A 112 -14.69 -0.08 -10.48
CA GLY A 112 -14.75 -0.13 -9.03
C GLY A 112 -13.68 0.72 -8.39
N ASP A 113 -13.45 0.57 -7.08
CA ASP A 113 -12.33 1.24 -6.42
C ASP A 113 -11.06 0.39 -6.53
N VAL A 114 -9.98 1.00 -7.01
CA VAL A 114 -8.66 0.36 -7.14
C VAL A 114 -7.76 0.78 -5.99
N TRP A 115 -7.22 -0.19 -5.26
CA TRP A 115 -6.33 0.02 -4.12
C TRP A 115 -4.95 -0.58 -4.35
N LEU A 116 -3.91 0.21 -4.13
CA LEU A 116 -2.52 -0.23 -4.14
C LEU A 116 -2.13 -0.75 -2.75
N CYS A 117 -1.57 -1.95 -2.68
CA CYS A 117 -1.08 -2.59 -1.47
C CYS A 117 0.43 -2.72 -1.56
N GLY A 118 1.14 -2.00 -0.68
CA GLY A 118 2.59 -1.97 -0.67
C GLY A 118 3.21 -2.27 0.69
N GLY A 119 4.50 -2.58 0.68
CA GLY A 119 5.30 -2.74 1.89
C GLY A 119 6.25 -3.92 1.80
N GLN A 120 6.56 -4.49 2.96
CA GLN A 120 7.49 -5.61 3.08
C GLN A 120 6.77 -6.91 3.44
N SER A 121 7.49 -7.84 4.07
CA SER A 121 7.09 -9.23 4.30
C SER A 121 5.75 -9.38 5.03
N ASN A 122 5.39 -8.44 5.90
CA ASN A 122 4.10 -8.46 6.59
C ASN A 122 2.91 -8.03 5.72
N MET A 123 3.15 -7.28 4.63
CA MET A 123 2.19 -7.09 3.53
C MET A 123 2.23 -8.29 2.58
N GLU A 124 3.42 -8.80 2.23
CA GLU A 124 3.63 -9.91 1.28
C GLU A 124 3.09 -11.26 1.77
N MET A 125 3.02 -11.47 3.09
CA MET A 125 2.51 -12.69 3.70
C MET A 125 1.14 -13.09 3.16
N THR A 126 1.03 -14.34 2.69
CA THR A 126 -0.12 -14.83 1.92
C THR A 126 -1.25 -15.35 2.80
N VAL A 127 -2.44 -15.57 2.21
CA VAL A 127 -3.61 -16.07 2.95
C VAL A 127 -3.37 -17.47 3.54
N SER A 128 -2.51 -18.30 2.94
CA SER A 128 -2.18 -19.63 3.48
C SER A 128 -1.41 -19.56 4.80
N GLN A 129 -0.75 -18.44 5.10
CA GLN A 129 0.15 -18.29 6.24
C GLN A 129 -0.55 -17.75 7.51
N ILE A 130 -1.81 -17.31 7.41
CA ILE A 130 -2.50 -16.60 8.51
C ILE A 130 -3.40 -17.53 9.34
N PHE A 131 -3.84 -17.05 10.50
CA PHE A 131 -4.91 -17.74 11.23
C PHE A 131 -6.20 -17.77 10.41
N ASN A 132 -6.94 -18.88 10.50
CA ASN A 132 -8.16 -19.16 9.73
C ASN A 132 -7.97 -19.21 8.20
N ALA A 133 -6.74 -19.48 7.73
CA ALA A 133 -6.41 -19.59 6.31
C ALA A 133 -7.38 -20.49 5.53
N SER A 134 -7.63 -21.71 6.00
CA SER A 134 -8.49 -22.67 5.30
C SER A 134 -9.89 -22.13 5.04
N ASP A 135 -10.53 -21.54 6.05
CA ASP A 135 -11.86 -20.95 5.93
C ASP A 135 -11.89 -19.75 4.97
N GLU A 136 -10.83 -18.93 5.00
CA GLU A 136 -10.73 -17.75 4.14
C GLU A 136 -10.57 -18.15 2.67
N LEU A 137 -9.69 -19.12 2.38
CA LEU A 137 -9.48 -19.66 1.04
C LEU A 137 -10.77 -20.28 0.47
N HIS A 138 -11.53 -21.02 1.29
CA HIS A 138 -12.82 -21.58 0.85
C HIS A 138 -13.86 -20.49 0.52
N LYS A 139 -13.85 -19.37 1.23
CA LYS A 139 -14.80 -18.27 1.01
C LYS A 139 -14.45 -17.39 -0.19
N ALA A 140 -13.20 -17.45 -0.69
CA ALA A 140 -12.69 -16.57 -1.74
C ALA A 140 -13.57 -16.53 -3.00
N VAL A 141 -14.02 -17.70 -3.45
CA VAL A 141 -14.85 -17.86 -4.66
C VAL A 141 -16.20 -17.14 -4.60
N HIS A 142 -16.66 -16.76 -3.40
CA HIS A 142 -17.90 -15.99 -3.21
C HIS A 142 -17.73 -14.47 -3.43
N TYR A 143 -16.53 -14.01 -3.76
CA TYR A 143 -16.22 -12.60 -4.00
C TYR A 143 -15.65 -12.37 -5.40
N PRO A 144 -16.32 -12.81 -6.48
CA PRO A 144 -15.76 -12.72 -7.84
C PRO A 144 -15.45 -11.28 -8.28
N HIS A 145 -16.11 -10.27 -7.70
CA HIS A 145 -15.89 -8.86 -8.01
C HIS A 145 -14.73 -8.21 -7.21
N VAL A 146 -13.97 -8.98 -6.44
CA VAL A 146 -12.69 -8.53 -5.86
C VAL A 146 -11.58 -9.14 -6.71
N ARG A 147 -10.87 -8.32 -7.50
CA ARG A 147 -9.88 -8.80 -8.48
C ARG A 147 -8.46 -8.50 -8.00
N LEU A 148 -7.55 -9.42 -8.32
CA LEU A 148 -6.18 -9.44 -7.80
C LEU A 148 -5.18 -9.21 -8.92
N PHE A 149 -4.14 -8.43 -8.66
CA PHE A 149 -2.99 -8.23 -9.53
C PHE A 149 -1.72 -8.11 -8.70
N THR A 150 -0.62 -8.76 -9.10
CA THR A 150 0.68 -8.68 -8.39
C THR A 150 1.79 -8.31 -9.37
N ALA A 151 2.46 -7.19 -9.10
CA ALA A 151 3.69 -6.81 -9.80
C ALA A 151 4.83 -7.75 -9.41
N ALA A 152 5.73 -8.07 -10.35
CA ALA A 152 6.88 -8.91 -10.06
C ALA A 152 7.94 -8.18 -9.25
N LEU A 153 8.69 -8.97 -8.48
CA LEU A 153 9.86 -8.52 -7.74
C LEU A 153 10.95 -8.10 -8.71
N GLU A 154 11.07 -6.80 -8.96
CA GLU A 154 12.05 -6.21 -9.88
C GLU A 154 12.75 -5.01 -9.24
N THR A 155 13.99 -4.76 -9.65
CA THR A 155 14.76 -3.59 -9.20
C THR A 155 15.28 -2.83 -10.41
N SER A 156 15.40 -1.51 -10.28
CA SER A 156 16.01 -0.71 -11.33
C SER A 156 16.75 0.51 -10.75
N PRO A 157 17.96 0.85 -11.26
CA PRO A 157 18.66 2.07 -10.85
C PRO A 157 18.00 3.36 -11.36
N THR A 158 17.10 3.23 -12.35
CA THR A 158 16.36 4.34 -12.98
C THR A 158 14.88 4.03 -13.09
N GLU A 159 14.03 5.05 -13.04
CA GLU A 159 12.59 4.93 -13.20
C GLU A 159 12.23 4.19 -14.50
N LEU A 160 11.49 3.09 -14.38
CA LEU A 160 10.99 2.33 -15.52
C LEU A 160 9.66 2.93 -15.98
N GLN A 161 9.45 2.97 -17.29
CA GLN A 161 8.19 3.47 -17.87
C GLN A 161 7.04 2.48 -17.70
N ASP A 162 7.31 1.18 -17.80
CA ASP A 162 6.35 0.09 -17.68
C ASP A 162 6.93 -1.02 -16.79
N LEU A 163 6.08 -1.90 -16.27
CA LEU A 163 6.54 -3.03 -15.46
C LEU A 163 7.38 -3.95 -16.35
N ALA A 164 8.59 -4.27 -15.88
CA ALA A 164 9.45 -5.24 -16.56
C ALA A 164 8.83 -6.63 -16.59
N LYS A 165 8.10 -7.00 -15.52
CA LYS A 165 7.41 -8.27 -15.39
C LYS A 165 6.18 -8.14 -14.49
N VAL A 166 5.16 -8.94 -14.81
CA VAL A 166 3.98 -9.18 -13.96
C VAL A 166 4.06 -10.58 -13.41
N ASP A 167 3.73 -10.73 -12.14
CA ASP A 167 3.83 -11.99 -11.41
C ASP A 167 2.48 -12.71 -11.43
N LEU A 168 1.43 -12.03 -10.94
CA LEU A 168 0.04 -12.47 -11.08
C LEU A 168 -0.71 -11.46 -11.95
N GLN A 169 -1.12 -11.89 -13.14
CA GLN A 169 -2.04 -11.13 -13.99
C GLN A 169 -3.40 -10.97 -13.30
N TRP A 170 -4.18 -9.98 -13.74
CA TRP A 170 -5.53 -9.74 -13.22
C TRP A 170 -6.34 -11.04 -13.17
N SER A 171 -6.83 -11.38 -11.98
CA SER A 171 -7.42 -12.70 -11.74
C SER A 171 -8.56 -12.68 -10.73
N LEU A 172 -9.38 -13.73 -10.81
CA LEU A 172 -10.39 -14.06 -9.80
C LEU A 172 -9.73 -14.51 -8.50
N PRO A 173 -10.38 -14.27 -7.35
CA PRO A 173 -9.91 -14.79 -6.09
C PRO A 173 -10.25 -16.28 -5.97
N THR A 174 -9.21 -17.10 -5.90
CA THR A 174 -9.28 -18.56 -5.78
C THR A 174 -8.28 -19.00 -4.72
N PRO A 175 -8.39 -20.24 -4.19
CA PRO A 175 -7.36 -20.78 -3.32
C PRO A 175 -5.95 -20.69 -3.92
N GLN A 176 -5.83 -20.89 -5.24
CA GLN A 176 -4.55 -20.85 -5.96
C GLN A 176 -4.01 -19.43 -6.11
N THR A 177 -4.86 -18.43 -6.36
CA THR A 177 -4.40 -17.04 -6.52
C THR A 177 -4.17 -16.34 -5.19
N LEU A 178 -4.76 -16.81 -4.08
CA LEU A 178 -4.61 -16.23 -2.74
C LEU A 178 -3.56 -16.92 -1.86
N GLY A 179 -3.18 -18.16 -2.18
CA GLY A 179 -2.21 -18.92 -1.41
C GLY A 179 -1.56 -20.01 -2.25
N ASN A 180 -0.47 -19.68 -2.95
CA ASN A 180 0.32 -20.62 -3.75
C ASN A 180 1.70 -20.92 -3.12
N GLY A 181 1.75 -20.99 -1.80
CA GLY A 181 2.99 -21.16 -1.03
C GLY A 181 3.25 -19.99 -0.09
N ASP A 182 4.34 -20.11 0.68
CA ASP A 182 4.77 -19.05 1.57
C ASP A 182 5.30 -17.87 0.75
N PHE A 183 4.81 -16.67 1.02
CA PHE A 183 5.21 -15.44 0.31
C PHE A 183 5.08 -15.52 -1.23
N THR A 184 4.18 -16.38 -1.72
CA THR A 184 3.93 -16.61 -3.15
C THR A 184 2.44 -16.46 -3.44
N TYR A 185 2.00 -15.23 -3.73
CA TYR A 185 0.61 -14.78 -3.94
C TYR A 185 -0.42 -15.21 -2.87
N PHE A 186 -1.38 -14.40 -2.48
CA PHE A 186 -1.54 -12.95 -2.58
C PHE A 186 -1.59 -12.42 -1.16
N SER A 187 -1.17 -11.17 -0.95
CA SER A 187 -1.17 -10.48 0.33
C SER A 187 -2.46 -10.72 1.11
N ALA A 188 -2.34 -11.35 2.28
CA ALA A 188 -3.48 -11.62 3.14
C ALA A 188 -4.13 -10.33 3.63
N VAL A 189 -3.33 -9.31 3.97
CA VAL A 189 -3.83 -8.01 4.41
C VAL A 189 -4.59 -7.33 3.29
N CYS A 190 -4.03 -7.30 2.08
CA CYS A 190 -4.66 -6.69 0.91
C CYS A 190 -5.98 -7.38 0.55
N TRP A 191 -5.99 -8.71 0.46
CA TRP A 191 -7.19 -9.51 0.21
C TRP A 191 -8.30 -9.22 1.22
N LEU A 192 -7.98 -9.35 2.52
CA LEU A 192 -8.96 -9.20 3.58
C LEU A 192 -9.54 -7.78 3.62
N PHE A 193 -8.69 -6.77 3.42
CA PHE A 193 -9.11 -5.37 3.32
C PHE A 193 -10.10 -5.15 2.17
N GLY A 194 -9.75 -5.57 0.95
CA GLY A 194 -10.63 -5.44 -0.22
C GLY A 194 -11.92 -6.22 -0.08
N ARG A 195 -11.87 -7.42 0.51
CA ARG A 195 -13.07 -8.22 0.81
C ARG A 195 -13.99 -7.52 1.81
N HIS A 196 -13.45 -6.91 2.87
CA HIS A 196 -14.25 -6.13 3.82
C HIS A 196 -14.90 -4.90 3.17
N LEU A 197 -14.15 -4.19 2.32
CA LEU A 197 -14.67 -3.09 1.52
C LEU A 197 -15.81 -3.55 0.60
N HIS A 198 -15.59 -4.58 -0.22
CA HIS A 198 -16.61 -5.11 -1.12
C HIS A 198 -17.88 -5.54 -0.38
N ARG A 199 -17.75 -6.23 0.76
CA ARG A 199 -18.91 -6.62 1.58
C ARG A 199 -19.75 -5.44 2.03
N ARG A 200 -19.12 -4.30 2.29
CA ARG A 200 -19.79 -3.08 2.77
C ARG A 200 -20.35 -2.24 1.62
N LEU A 201 -19.56 -2.06 0.57
CA LEU A 201 -19.79 -1.14 -0.54
C LEU A 201 -20.65 -1.76 -1.64
N LYS A 202 -20.63 -3.10 -1.77
CA LYS A 202 -21.42 -3.87 -2.74
C LYS A 202 -21.11 -3.58 -4.22
N TYR A 203 -19.91 -3.08 -4.52
CA TYR A 203 -19.42 -2.88 -5.88
C TYR A 203 -17.98 -3.41 -6.05
N PRO A 204 -17.45 -3.56 -7.29
CA PRO A 204 -16.15 -4.16 -7.53
C PRO A 204 -14.97 -3.48 -6.83
N ILE A 205 -13.97 -4.26 -6.43
CA ILE A 205 -12.72 -3.76 -5.83
C ILE A 205 -11.53 -4.35 -6.58
N GLY A 206 -10.63 -3.50 -7.04
CA GLY A 206 -9.34 -3.90 -7.61
C GLY A 206 -8.24 -3.83 -6.57
N LEU A 207 -7.45 -4.89 -6.44
CA LEU A 207 -6.33 -4.97 -5.51
C LEU A 207 -5.03 -5.16 -6.29
N VAL A 208 -4.15 -4.18 -6.19
CA VAL A 208 -2.86 -4.13 -6.88
C VAL A 208 -1.76 -4.29 -5.86
N GLU A 209 -1.02 -5.38 -5.90
CA GLU A 209 0.06 -5.69 -4.97
C GLU A 209 1.43 -5.33 -5.55
N SER A 210 2.21 -4.58 -4.77
CA SER A 210 3.60 -4.25 -5.05
C SER A 210 4.39 -4.29 -3.73
N VAL A 211 4.90 -5.46 -3.39
CA VAL A 211 5.48 -5.78 -2.07
C VAL A 211 6.82 -6.49 -2.23
N TRP A 212 7.70 -6.39 -1.23
CA TRP A 212 8.93 -7.19 -1.19
C TRP A 212 9.48 -7.27 0.23
N GLY A 213 9.59 -8.49 0.78
CA GLY A 213 10.15 -8.78 2.09
C GLY A 213 11.54 -8.18 2.37
N GLY A 214 11.74 -7.72 3.61
CA GLY A 214 13.05 -7.27 4.09
C GLY A 214 13.54 -5.94 3.51
N THR A 215 12.63 -5.05 3.10
CA THR A 215 12.96 -3.79 2.41
C THR A 215 12.71 -2.57 3.30
N PRO A 216 13.62 -1.56 3.28
CA PRO A 216 13.45 -0.30 4.01
C PRO A 216 12.63 0.69 3.18
N VAL A 217 12.03 1.71 3.83
CA VAL A 217 11.20 2.73 3.16
C VAL A 217 11.96 3.48 2.06
N GLU A 218 13.28 3.58 2.18
CA GLU A 218 14.14 4.25 1.22
C GLU A 218 14.20 3.56 -0.14
N ALA A 219 14.05 2.24 -0.20
CA ALA A 219 13.99 1.53 -1.47
C ALA A 219 12.70 1.88 -2.26
N TRP A 220 11.63 2.22 -1.54
CA TRP A 220 10.29 2.54 -2.06
C TRP A 220 10.04 4.04 -2.29
N SER A 221 11.00 4.87 -1.90
CA SER A 221 10.91 6.32 -2.00
C SER A 221 11.65 6.83 -3.23
N SER A 222 11.08 7.81 -3.93
CA SER A 222 11.80 8.49 -5.02
C SER A 222 13.02 9.24 -4.49
N LYS A 223 13.97 9.55 -5.38
CA LYS A 223 15.14 10.36 -5.05
C LYS A 223 14.74 11.74 -4.51
N LYS A 224 13.63 12.31 -5.02
CA LYS A 224 13.10 13.59 -4.55
C LYS A 224 12.64 13.50 -3.10
N ALA A 225 11.83 12.50 -2.75
CA ALA A 225 11.33 12.31 -1.40
C ALA A 225 12.46 12.10 -0.38
N LEU A 226 13.50 11.35 -0.75
CA LEU A 226 14.66 11.12 0.11
C LEU A 226 15.52 12.36 0.31
N ALA A 227 15.71 13.16 -0.73
CA ALA A 227 16.50 14.39 -0.65
C ALA A 227 15.88 15.40 0.33
N GLU A 228 14.55 15.46 0.45
CA GLU A 228 13.85 16.30 1.43
C GLU A 228 14.21 15.95 2.89
N CYS A 229 14.62 14.71 3.13
CA CYS A 229 15.05 14.21 4.44
C CYS A 229 16.58 14.13 4.59
N GLY A 230 17.34 14.76 3.69
CA GLY A 230 18.80 14.78 3.73
C GLY A 230 19.46 13.49 3.23
N LEU A 231 18.71 12.57 2.62
CA LEU A 231 19.23 11.33 2.03
C LEU A 231 19.40 11.52 0.52
N SER A 232 20.64 11.77 0.08
CA SER A 232 21.01 11.96 -1.33
C SER A 232 21.89 10.83 -1.87
N GLY A 233 21.85 10.60 -3.18
CA GLY A 233 22.71 9.64 -3.87
C GLY A 233 22.18 8.19 -3.86
N ASN A 234 23.04 7.24 -4.23
CA ASN A 234 22.71 5.81 -4.28
C ASN A 234 23.10 5.11 -2.96
N GLY A 235 22.55 5.59 -1.84
CA GLY A 235 22.78 5.03 -0.51
C GLY A 235 22.05 3.69 -0.30
N GLY A 236 22.29 3.05 0.85
CA GLY A 236 21.55 1.88 1.32
C GLY A 236 22.11 0.50 0.92
N GLN A 237 23.05 0.43 -0.03
CA GLN A 237 23.62 -0.85 -0.50
C GLN A 237 24.51 -1.52 0.58
N ASP A 238 25.35 -0.75 1.27
CA ASP A 238 26.25 -1.27 2.31
C ASP A 238 25.53 -1.51 3.66
N MET A 239 24.33 -0.95 3.85
CA MET A 239 23.59 -1.00 5.12
C MET A 239 22.73 -2.26 5.27
N CYS A 240 22.63 -3.09 4.22
CA CYS A 240 21.66 -4.19 4.17
C CYS A 240 22.18 -5.60 4.38
N MET A 241 23.44 -5.73 4.75
CA MET A 241 24.08 -7.03 4.88
C MET A 241 23.90 -7.73 6.23
N ASP A 242 23.36 -7.10 7.28
CA ASP A 242 23.66 -7.58 8.66
C ASP A 242 22.47 -7.95 9.57
N TRP A 243 21.21 -7.80 9.13
CA TRP A 243 20.05 -7.86 10.04
C TRP A 243 19.23 -9.15 10.00
N PHE A 244 19.01 -9.77 8.83
CA PHE A 244 18.29 -11.04 8.70
C PHE A 244 18.89 -11.90 7.56
N TYR A 245 18.83 -13.23 7.71
CA TYR A 245 19.24 -14.22 6.68
C TYR A 245 18.48 -14.07 5.33
N TYR A 246 17.46 -13.21 5.28
CA TYR A 246 16.72 -12.77 4.11
C TYR A 246 16.65 -11.23 4.16
N SER A 247 17.44 -10.53 3.36
CA SER A 247 17.30 -9.08 3.14
C SER A 247 16.83 -8.83 1.71
N GLY A 248 15.76 -8.04 1.58
CA GLY A 248 15.31 -7.56 0.27
C GLY A 248 16.19 -6.40 -0.23
N PRO A 249 15.89 -5.85 -1.41
CA PRO A 249 16.60 -4.71 -1.94
C PRO A 249 16.48 -3.49 -1.02
N CYS A 250 17.61 -2.81 -0.79
CA CYS A 250 17.68 -1.65 0.09
C CYS A 250 18.32 -0.41 -0.51
N THR A 251 18.91 -0.56 -1.70
CA THR A 251 19.45 0.57 -2.43
C THR A 251 18.33 1.59 -2.64
N TYR A 252 18.64 2.86 -2.40
CA TYR A 252 17.63 3.91 -2.46
C TYR A 252 16.92 3.93 -3.81
N SER A 253 15.60 4.10 -3.75
CA SER A 253 14.69 4.21 -4.91
C SER A 253 14.61 3.01 -5.86
N VAL A 254 15.32 1.90 -5.64
CA VAL A 254 15.34 0.82 -6.66
C VAL A 254 14.00 0.12 -6.84
N LEU A 255 13.16 0.10 -5.81
CA LEU A 255 11.80 -0.45 -5.85
C LEU A 255 10.77 0.60 -6.27
N TRP A 256 10.95 1.87 -5.87
CA TRP A 256 10.21 2.98 -6.45
C TRP A 256 10.31 2.93 -7.98
N ASN A 257 11.52 2.86 -8.50
CA ASN A 257 11.82 2.88 -9.92
C ASN A 257 11.18 1.73 -10.71
N ALA A 258 11.17 0.52 -10.14
CA ALA A 258 10.79 -0.69 -10.87
C ALA A 258 9.37 -1.18 -10.59
N MET A 259 8.81 -0.89 -9.40
CA MET A 259 7.56 -1.48 -8.94
C MET A 259 6.45 -0.44 -8.68
N ILE A 260 6.80 0.83 -8.45
CA ILE A 260 5.81 1.90 -8.20
C ILE A 260 5.70 2.88 -9.36
N HIS A 261 6.83 3.40 -9.85
CA HIS A 261 6.88 4.36 -10.94
C HIS A 261 6.14 3.88 -12.21
N PRO A 262 6.26 2.60 -12.63
CA PRO A 262 5.46 2.09 -13.75
C PRO A 262 3.95 2.14 -13.58
N LEU A 263 3.47 2.16 -12.33
CA LEU A 263 2.04 2.15 -12.01
C LEU A 263 1.43 3.55 -11.98
N LEU A 264 2.22 4.64 -12.09
CA LEU A 264 1.74 6.01 -11.86
C LEU A 264 0.64 6.47 -12.82
N ASN A 265 0.55 5.87 -14.01
CA ASN A 265 -0.53 6.14 -14.96
C ASN A 265 -1.86 5.48 -14.55
N MET A 266 -1.87 4.52 -13.61
CA MET A 266 -3.08 3.90 -13.10
C MET A 266 -3.86 4.90 -12.23
N THR A 267 -5.13 5.09 -12.53
CA THR A 267 -6.03 5.81 -11.63
C THR A 267 -6.35 4.93 -10.43
N ILE A 268 -6.10 5.41 -9.21
CA ILE A 268 -6.36 4.66 -7.97
C ILE A 268 -7.23 5.44 -7.00
N LYS A 269 -7.96 4.70 -6.14
CA LYS A 269 -8.73 5.26 -5.01
C LYS A 269 -7.84 5.59 -3.83
N GLY A 270 -6.85 4.75 -3.54
CA GLY A 270 -5.99 4.89 -2.37
C GLY A 270 -4.92 3.81 -2.27
N ALA A 271 -4.13 3.87 -1.20
CA ALA A 271 -3.10 2.87 -0.92
C ALA A 271 -3.17 2.38 0.54
N ILE A 272 -2.74 1.13 0.77
CA ILE A 272 -2.45 0.61 2.10
C ILE A 272 -1.00 0.10 2.18
N TRP A 273 -0.38 0.27 3.34
CA TRP A 273 1.06 0.08 3.53
C TRP A 273 1.38 -0.70 4.80
N TYR A 274 2.26 -1.71 4.71
CA TYR A 274 2.75 -2.40 5.91
C TYR A 274 4.25 -2.65 5.80
N GLN A 275 5.00 -1.72 6.41
CA GLN A 275 6.45 -1.74 6.46
C GLN A 275 6.97 -0.92 7.64
N GLY A 276 8.20 -1.22 8.05
CA GLY A 276 8.98 -0.44 9.00
C GLY A 276 9.98 -1.29 9.75
N GLU A 277 9.81 -2.62 9.74
CA GLU A 277 10.65 -3.54 10.50
C GLU A 277 12.11 -3.46 10.05
N GLN A 278 12.37 -3.30 8.75
CA GLN A 278 13.75 -3.13 8.25
C GLN A 278 14.36 -1.80 8.71
N ASN A 279 13.55 -0.75 8.86
CA ASN A 279 14.01 0.55 9.37
C ASN A 279 14.28 0.55 10.88
N THR A 280 13.96 -0.52 11.61
CA THR A 280 14.45 -0.67 12.99
C THR A 280 15.97 -0.79 13.05
N GLY A 281 16.63 -1.23 11.97
CA GLY A 281 18.08 -1.33 11.86
C GLY A 281 18.72 -0.34 10.88
N MET A 282 17.92 0.46 10.17
CA MET A 282 18.38 1.34 9.10
C MET A 282 17.68 2.68 9.15
N ASN A 283 18.46 3.75 9.34
CA ASN A 283 17.97 5.13 9.39
C ASN A 283 16.77 5.33 10.33
N THR A 284 16.76 4.61 11.46
CA THR A 284 15.62 4.54 12.39
C THR A 284 15.03 5.91 12.71
N ASN A 285 15.88 6.87 13.08
CA ASN A 285 15.47 8.23 13.48
C ASN A 285 15.04 9.12 12.30
N LEU A 286 15.35 8.76 11.05
CA LEU A 286 14.91 9.50 9.87
C LEU A 286 13.55 9.03 9.36
N TYR A 287 13.01 7.93 9.90
CA TYR A 287 11.73 7.38 9.49
C TYR A 287 10.56 8.36 9.69
N ASN A 288 10.66 9.26 10.68
CA ASN A 288 9.67 10.33 10.91
C ASN A 288 9.61 11.37 9.78
N CYS A 289 10.62 11.40 8.92
CA CYS A 289 10.69 12.24 7.73
C CYS A 289 10.46 11.42 6.47
N THR A 290 11.20 10.32 6.28
CA THR A 290 11.22 9.57 5.02
C THR A 290 9.86 8.93 4.72
N PHE A 291 9.15 8.41 5.73
CA PHE A 291 7.84 7.79 5.51
C PHE A 291 6.76 8.81 5.12
N PRO A 292 6.56 9.94 5.85
CA PRO A 292 5.66 11.00 5.39
C PRO A 292 6.04 11.59 4.02
N ALA A 293 7.33 11.80 3.75
CA ALA A 293 7.80 12.29 2.45
C ALA A 293 7.49 11.31 1.30
N MET A 294 7.65 9.99 1.53
CA MET A 294 7.25 8.96 0.58
C MET A 294 5.76 9.05 0.25
N ILE A 295 4.88 9.14 1.26
CA ILE A 295 3.43 9.24 1.06
C ILE A 295 3.08 10.47 0.22
N GLU A 296 3.65 11.62 0.56
CA GLU A 296 3.35 12.86 -0.14
C GLU A 296 3.87 12.85 -1.58
N ASN A 297 5.05 12.27 -1.80
CA ASN A 297 5.58 12.11 -3.14
C ASN A 297 4.77 11.11 -3.97
N TRP A 298 4.34 9.97 -3.41
CA TRP A 298 3.46 9.02 -4.12
C TRP A 298 2.17 9.71 -4.54
N ARG A 299 1.54 10.48 -3.65
CA ARG A 299 0.35 11.29 -3.96
C ARG A 299 0.56 12.24 -5.12
N GLN A 300 1.68 12.97 -5.11
CA GLN A 300 2.04 13.87 -6.20
C GLN A 300 2.21 13.09 -7.51
N SER A 301 3.05 12.05 -7.49
CA SER A 301 3.45 11.31 -8.70
C SER A 301 2.29 10.53 -9.33
N PHE A 302 1.40 9.92 -8.52
CA PHE A 302 0.21 9.26 -9.06
C PHE A 302 -0.77 10.28 -9.64
N HIS A 303 -0.94 11.44 -9.00
CA HIS A 303 -1.77 12.52 -9.55
C HIS A 303 -1.23 13.00 -10.90
N GLU A 304 0.07 13.24 -11.01
CA GLU A 304 0.71 13.69 -12.24
C GLU A 304 0.69 12.61 -13.34
N GLY A 305 1.09 11.37 -13.02
CA GLY A 305 1.13 10.26 -13.96
C GLY A 305 -0.24 9.92 -14.54
N SER A 306 -1.27 9.89 -13.70
CA SER A 306 -2.66 9.66 -14.10
C SER A 306 -3.30 10.90 -14.74
N SER A 307 -2.54 11.93 -15.13
CA SER A 307 -3.09 13.15 -15.77
C SER A 307 -4.19 13.81 -14.92
N GLY A 308 -3.96 13.86 -13.62
CA GLY A 308 -4.84 14.46 -12.62
C GLY A 308 -6.01 13.58 -12.16
N GLN A 309 -6.13 12.33 -12.62
CA GLN A 309 -7.31 11.50 -12.34
C GLN A 309 -7.27 10.81 -10.97
N THR A 310 -6.08 10.45 -10.49
CA THR A 310 -5.88 10.05 -9.09
C THR A 310 -5.94 11.30 -8.21
N ASP A 311 -6.73 11.25 -7.14
CA ASP A 311 -6.88 12.36 -6.20
C ASP A 311 -5.52 12.75 -5.58
N ARG A 312 -5.18 14.05 -5.61
CA ARG A 312 -3.90 14.58 -5.12
C ARG A 312 -3.66 14.30 -3.62
N HIS A 313 -4.72 14.04 -2.88
CA HIS A 313 -4.70 13.72 -1.46
C HIS A 313 -5.39 12.39 -1.18
N PHE A 314 -5.25 11.42 -2.11
CA PHE A 314 -5.87 10.10 -1.96
C PHE A 314 -5.59 9.48 -0.57
N PRO A 315 -6.55 8.73 -0.01
CA PRO A 315 -6.43 8.11 1.30
C PRO A 315 -5.27 7.11 1.36
N PHE A 316 -4.44 7.23 2.41
CA PHE A 316 -3.28 6.36 2.62
C PHE A 316 -3.38 5.66 3.99
N GLY A 317 -3.58 4.35 3.97
CA GLY A 317 -3.62 3.52 5.17
C GLY A 317 -2.25 2.93 5.49
N PHE A 318 -1.90 2.79 6.76
CA PHE A 318 -0.73 2.00 7.12
C PHE A 318 -0.94 1.17 8.39
N VAL A 319 -0.11 0.16 8.58
CA VAL A 319 -0.13 -0.69 9.77
C VAL A 319 1.01 -0.29 10.70
N GLN A 320 0.66 0.09 11.93
CA GLN A 320 1.64 0.31 12.97
C GLN A 320 2.32 -1.02 13.30
N LEU A 321 3.64 -1.04 13.44
CA LEU A 321 4.38 -2.30 13.64
C LEU A 321 3.84 -3.10 14.83
N SER A 322 3.81 -4.42 14.67
CA SER A 322 3.45 -5.34 15.76
C SER A 322 4.57 -5.43 16.81
N THR A 323 4.25 -5.92 18.00
CA THR A 323 5.26 -6.31 19.00
C THR A 323 6.12 -7.46 18.49
N CYS A 324 7.45 -7.32 18.62
CA CYS A 324 8.44 -8.33 18.25
C CYS A 324 9.44 -8.53 19.40
N GLN A 325 9.24 -9.59 20.20
CA GLN A 325 10.04 -9.84 21.41
C GLN A 325 11.48 -10.26 21.12
N LYS A 326 11.78 -10.71 19.90
CA LYS A 326 13.13 -11.13 19.47
C LYS A 326 13.87 -10.05 18.68
N SER A 327 13.53 -8.78 18.89
CA SER A 327 14.30 -7.66 18.33
C SER A 327 15.71 -7.63 18.94
N ARG A 328 16.74 -7.35 18.11
CA ARG A 328 18.12 -7.13 18.59
C ARG A 328 18.20 -5.92 19.50
N ASP A 329 17.47 -4.85 19.16
CA ASP A 329 17.30 -3.66 19.96
C ASP A 329 15.83 -3.52 20.38
N PRO A 330 15.49 -3.70 21.66
CA PRO A 330 14.12 -3.58 22.13
C PRO A 330 13.55 -2.16 21.99
N ASP A 331 14.37 -1.13 21.81
CA ASP A 331 13.92 0.27 21.76
C ASP A 331 13.52 0.74 20.35
N ASN A 332 14.01 0.07 19.29
CA ASN A 332 13.78 0.54 17.93
C ASN A 332 12.37 0.31 17.41
N TYR A 333 11.66 -0.74 17.85
CA TYR A 333 10.26 -0.96 17.47
C TYR A 333 9.34 0.16 18.01
N PRO A 334 9.36 0.50 19.31
CA PRO A 334 8.65 1.66 19.84
C PRO A 334 8.98 2.96 19.10
N VAL A 335 10.27 3.21 18.80
CA VAL A 335 10.72 4.40 18.07
C VAL A 335 10.12 4.45 16.66
N ILE A 336 10.18 3.35 15.89
CA ILE A 336 9.55 3.28 14.57
C ILE A 336 8.04 3.48 14.66
N ARG A 337 7.35 2.89 15.64
CA ARG A 337 5.89 3.10 15.82
C ARG A 337 5.52 4.56 16.06
N TRP A 338 6.36 5.30 16.78
CA TRP A 338 6.21 6.74 16.98
C TRP A 338 6.42 7.49 15.66
N HIS A 339 7.52 7.18 14.97
CA HIS A 339 7.88 7.77 13.69
C HIS A 339 6.90 7.48 12.55
N GLN A 340 6.20 6.34 12.58
CA GLN A 340 5.13 5.98 11.63
C GLN A 340 3.98 7.00 11.60
N SER A 341 3.83 7.79 12.67
CA SER A 341 2.86 8.89 12.78
C SER A 341 3.47 10.29 12.60
N ALA A 342 4.70 10.37 12.09
CA ALA A 342 5.49 11.60 12.01
C ALA A 342 5.68 12.29 13.37
N ASP A 343 5.78 11.50 14.44
CA ASP A 343 5.96 11.93 15.84
C ASP A 343 4.75 12.64 16.45
N TYR A 344 3.53 12.30 16.02
CA TYR A 344 2.29 12.81 16.62
C TYR A 344 1.58 11.78 17.52
N GLY A 345 1.83 10.49 17.33
CA GLY A 345 1.15 9.38 18.01
C GLY A 345 -0.20 9.00 17.42
N PHE A 346 -0.74 9.80 16.50
CA PHE A 346 -2.03 9.56 15.86
C PHE A 346 -2.04 10.06 14.41
N VAL A 347 -2.98 9.53 13.63
CA VAL A 347 -3.31 9.99 12.28
C VAL A 347 -4.83 10.04 12.06
N PRO A 348 -5.33 10.89 11.14
CA PRO A 348 -4.58 11.90 10.38
C PRO A 348 -4.06 13.01 11.30
N ASN A 349 -2.97 13.66 10.88
CA ASN A 349 -2.35 14.79 11.57
C ASN A 349 -1.83 15.83 10.55
N GLN A 350 -1.20 16.90 11.03
CA GLN A 350 -0.76 18.02 10.17
C GLN A 350 0.27 17.63 9.11
N LYS A 351 1.09 16.59 9.34
CA LYS A 351 2.08 16.09 8.37
C LYS A 351 1.54 14.93 7.52
N MET A 352 0.50 14.24 7.98
CA MET A 352 -0.05 13.05 7.35
C MET A 352 -1.57 13.20 7.17
N LEU A 353 -1.97 14.12 6.28
CA LEU A 353 -3.38 14.34 5.94
C LEU A 353 -3.97 13.12 5.23
N ASN A 354 -5.28 12.92 5.35
CA ASN A 354 -6.01 11.79 4.74
C ASN A 354 -5.34 10.43 4.95
N THR A 355 -4.76 10.22 6.13
CA THR A 355 -4.16 8.94 6.51
C THR A 355 -4.94 8.27 7.62
N PHE A 356 -4.83 6.94 7.69
CA PHE A 356 -5.40 6.12 8.75
C PHE A 356 -4.42 5.02 9.14
N MET A 357 -4.46 4.61 10.40
CA MET A 357 -3.50 3.65 10.97
C MET A 357 -4.24 2.48 11.59
N ALA A 358 -3.87 1.26 11.19
CA ALA A 358 -4.21 0.07 11.93
C ALA A 358 -3.14 -0.17 13.00
N VAL A 359 -3.49 -0.01 14.26
CA VAL A 359 -2.64 -0.42 15.38
C VAL A 359 -2.51 -1.94 15.32
N ALA A 360 -1.29 -2.49 15.35
CA ALA A 360 -1.05 -3.94 15.43
C ALA A 360 -0.14 -4.34 16.61
N MET A 361 0.17 -3.39 17.50
CA MET A 361 1.07 -3.59 18.64
C MET A 361 0.65 -4.77 19.52
N ASP A 362 -0.65 -4.99 19.71
CA ASP A 362 -1.25 -6.06 20.51
C ASP A 362 -1.32 -7.42 19.80
N LEU A 363 -0.88 -7.51 18.54
CA LEU A 363 -1.05 -8.70 17.68
C LEU A 363 0.24 -9.53 17.54
N GLY A 364 1.22 -9.35 18.42
CA GLY A 364 2.48 -10.08 18.39
C GLY A 364 2.29 -11.61 18.45
N ASP A 365 3.06 -12.34 17.64
CA ASP A 365 3.02 -13.81 17.57
C ASP A 365 4.42 -14.39 17.72
N GLU A 366 4.85 -14.60 18.96
CA GLU A 366 6.17 -15.13 19.29
C GLU A 366 6.41 -16.54 18.69
N LYS A 367 5.31 -17.29 18.50
CA LYS A 367 5.32 -18.68 18.01
C LYS A 367 5.01 -18.78 16.52
N SER A 368 5.07 -17.68 15.78
CA SER A 368 4.88 -17.70 14.35
C SER A 368 5.96 -18.60 13.70
N PRO A 369 5.57 -19.61 12.90
CA PRO A 369 6.52 -20.47 12.20
C PRO A 369 7.30 -19.68 11.12
N TYR A 370 6.80 -18.50 10.75
CA TYR A 370 7.43 -17.59 9.81
C TYR A 370 8.37 -16.60 10.50
N GLY A 371 8.60 -16.74 11.81
CA GLY A 371 9.40 -15.84 12.64
C GLY A 371 8.54 -14.87 13.43
N SER A 372 8.96 -14.53 14.65
CA SER A 372 8.17 -13.71 15.59
C SER A 372 7.87 -12.29 15.11
N VAL A 373 8.53 -11.85 14.04
CA VAL A 373 8.29 -10.59 13.35
C VAL A 373 7.04 -10.63 12.45
N HIS A 374 6.57 -11.83 12.09
CA HIS A 374 5.43 -12.05 11.19
C HIS A 374 4.19 -12.54 11.95
N PRO A 375 3.38 -11.64 12.54
CA PRO A 375 2.15 -12.02 13.22
C PRO A 375 1.12 -12.62 12.26
N ARG A 376 0.51 -13.75 12.66
CA ARG A 376 -0.48 -14.46 11.84
C ARG A 376 -1.91 -13.92 11.95
N ASP A 377 -2.22 -13.04 12.92
CA ASP A 377 -3.53 -12.38 13.00
C ASP A 377 -3.64 -11.21 12.02
N LYS A 378 -3.75 -11.53 10.73
CA LYS A 378 -4.00 -10.54 9.67
C LYS A 378 -5.46 -10.14 9.53
N GLN A 379 -6.39 -10.92 10.09
CA GLN A 379 -7.81 -10.59 10.12
C GLN A 379 -8.05 -9.32 10.94
N THR A 380 -7.47 -9.22 12.13
CA THR A 380 -7.59 -8.02 12.97
C THR A 380 -6.90 -6.81 12.32
N VAL A 381 -5.70 -6.99 11.74
CA VAL A 381 -4.99 -5.92 11.01
C VAL A 381 -5.84 -5.36 9.87
N ALA A 382 -6.32 -6.23 8.97
CA ALA A 382 -7.09 -5.82 7.81
C ALA A 382 -8.45 -5.20 8.20
N TYR A 383 -9.09 -5.71 9.25
CA TYR A 383 -10.33 -5.13 9.77
C TYR A 383 -10.11 -3.71 10.32
N ARG A 384 -9.02 -3.47 11.05
CA ARG A 384 -8.66 -2.13 11.54
C ARG A 384 -8.34 -1.16 10.38
N LEU A 385 -7.64 -1.61 9.35
CA LEU A 385 -7.43 -0.83 8.12
C LEU A 385 -8.77 -0.50 7.44
N TYR A 386 -9.67 -1.47 7.33
CA TYR A 386 -11.01 -1.28 6.76
C TYR A 386 -11.83 -0.22 7.52
N LEU A 387 -11.79 -0.23 8.87
CA LEU A 387 -12.46 0.80 9.68
C LEU A 387 -11.88 2.19 9.41
N GLY A 388 -10.55 2.28 9.31
CA GLY A 388 -9.86 3.51 8.94
C GLY A 388 -10.26 4.02 7.55
N ALA A 389 -10.31 3.13 6.54
CA ALA A 389 -10.75 3.47 5.20
C ALA A 389 -12.21 3.94 5.19
N ARG A 390 -13.12 3.27 5.91
CA ARG A 390 -14.51 3.74 6.04
C ARG A 390 -14.60 5.19 6.50
N ALA A 391 -13.88 5.53 7.57
CA ALA A 391 -13.91 6.88 8.11
C ALA A 391 -13.21 7.90 7.19
N VAL A 392 -12.00 7.59 6.73
CA VAL A 392 -11.12 8.56 6.05
C VAL A 392 -11.32 8.59 4.53
N ALA A 393 -11.46 7.42 3.87
CA ALA A 393 -11.62 7.33 2.42
C ALA A 393 -13.08 7.49 1.96
N TYR A 394 -14.04 7.07 2.80
CA TYR A 394 -15.47 7.04 2.45
C TYR A 394 -16.34 7.97 3.31
N GLY A 395 -15.76 8.70 4.26
CA GLY A 395 -16.48 9.69 5.08
C GLY A 395 -17.56 9.09 5.99
N ASP A 396 -17.49 7.78 6.29
CA ASP A 396 -18.46 7.09 7.15
C ASP A 396 -18.26 7.49 8.62
N LYS A 397 -19.07 8.47 9.06
CA LYS A 397 -19.06 9.00 10.44
C LYS A 397 -19.44 7.97 11.51
N SER A 398 -20.01 6.82 11.13
CA SER A 398 -20.36 5.75 12.07
C SER A 398 -19.20 4.79 12.35
N ALA A 399 -18.11 4.88 11.59
CA ALA A 399 -16.95 4.02 11.77
C ALA A 399 -16.11 4.48 12.96
N SER A 400 -16.14 3.73 14.05
CA SER A 400 -15.15 3.86 15.12
C SER A 400 -13.85 3.22 14.67
N TYR A 401 -12.81 4.04 14.48
CA TYR A 401 -11.50 3.59 13.98
C TYR A 401 -10.32 4.13 14.78
N LYS A 402 -10.55 5.10 15.67
CA LYS A 402 -9.56 5.62 16.60
C LYS A 402 -9.77 4.97 17.98
N GLY A 403 -8.66 4.61 18.61
CA GLY A 403 -8.68 4.22 20.02
C GLY A 403 -8.79 5.44 20.95
N PRO A 404 -8.99 5.23 22.26
CA PRO A 404 -8.97 6.30 23.27
C PRO A 404 -7.69 7.10 23.20
N PHE A 405 -7.81 8.43 23.22
CA PHE A 405 -6.68 9.35 23.22
C PHE A 405 -6.40 9.83 24.65
N PRO A 406 -5.14 9.77 25.12
CA PRO A 406 -4.80 10.30 26.44
C PRO A 406 -4.91 11.83 26.43
N GLU A 407 -5.72 12.39 27.33
CA GLU A 407 -5.89 13.84 27.49
C GLU A 407 -5.01 14.41 28.61
N ARG A 408 -4.82 13.62 29.67
CA ARG A 408 -4.11 14.07 30.87
C ARG A 408 -3.31 12.92 31.47
N MET A 409 -2.11 13.26 31.94
CA MET A 409 -1.25 12.36 32.71
C MET A 409 -0.89 13.03 34.03
N ASP A 410 -1.25 12.40 35.15
CA ASP A 410 -0.88 12.85 36.49
C ASP A 410 0.03 11.82 37.16
N VAL A 411 1.12 12.29 37.77
CA VAL A 411 2.02 11.44 38.55
C VAL A 411 1.59 11.49 40.01
N ASP A 412 1.17 10.36 40.55
CA ASP A 412 0.93 10.20 41.98
C ASP A 412 2.19 9.65 42.64
N TYR A 413 2.98 10.55 43.22
CA TYR A 413 4.21 10.21 43.94
C TYR A 413 3.96 9.40 45.21
N THR A 414 2.78 9.51 45.81
CA THR A 414 2.44 8.80 47.05
C THR A 414 2.08 7.34 46.77
N ALA A 415 1.34 7.10 45.69
CA ALA A 415 0.99 5.77 45.21
C ALA A 415 2.08 5.15 44.31
N SER A 416 3.08 5.92 43.88
CA SER A 416 4.03 5.52 42.82
C SER A 416 3.32 5.07 41.54
N CYS A 417 2.23 5.75 41.19
CA CYS A 417 1.38 5.45 40.04
C CYS A 417 1.33 6.62 39.06
N ILE A 418 0.93 6.31 37.83
CA ILE A 418 0.60 7.32 36.80
C ILE A 418 -0.87 7.13 36.45
N ASN A 419 -1.63 8.20 36.60
CA ASN A 419 -3.03 8.24 36.22
C ASN A 419 -3.12 8.85 34.83
N ILE A 420 -3.68 8.09 33.88
CA ILE A 420 -3.93 8.57 32.52
C ILE A 420 -5.44 8.72 32.37
N THR A 421 -5.88 9.94 32.07
CA THR A 421 -7.27 10.22 31.69
C THR A 421 -7.37 10.21 30.18
N TYR A 422 -8.40 9.56 29.66
CA TYR A 422 -8.65 9.44 28.23
C TYR A 422 -9.91 10.22 27.85
N ASP A 423 -9.97 10.60 26.58
CA ASP A 423 -11.08 11.36 25.95
C ASP A 423 -12.40 10.59 25.87
N GLN A 424 -12.41 9.31 26.23
CA GLN A 424 -13.57 8.45 26.24
C GLN A 424 -13.46 7.37 27.32
N ASP A 425 -14.62 6.79 27.65
CA ASP A 425 -14.70 5.66 28.56
C ASP A 425 -13.90 4.46 28.03
N ILE A 426 -13.11 3.86 28.91
CA ILE A 426 -12.33 2.66 28.59
C ILE A 426 -13.03 1.42 29.11
N SER A 427 -13.31 0.49 28.21
CA SER A 427 -13.63 -0.90 28.56
C SER A 427 -12.44 -1.81 28.31
N VAL A 428 -11.97 -2.49 29.35
CA VAL A 428 -10.93 -3.52 29.20
C VAL A 428 -11.61 -4.82 28.76
N LEU A 429 -11.46 -5.18 27.49
CA LEU A 429 -12.07 -6.40 26.93
C LEU A 429 -11.26 -7.66 27.30
N HIS A 430 -9.93 -7.54 27.29
CA HIS A 430 -9.01 -8.63 27.62
C HIS A 430 -7.79 -8.11 28.36
N GLN A 431 -7.47 -8.69 29.53
CA GLN A 431 -6.21 -8.44 30.22
C GLN A 431 -5.18 -9.47 29.78
N SER A 432 -4.01 -9.01 29.30
CA SER A 432 -2.89 -9.88 28.98
C SER A 432 -1.63 -9.40 29.71
N GLN A 433 -0.93 -10.35 30.34
CA GLN A 433 0.36 -10.09 30.97
C GLN A 433 1.56 -10.30 30.02
N SER A 434 1.31 -10.80 28.80
CA SER A 434 2.35 -11.26 27.87
C SER A 434 2.47 -10.44 26.58
N LEU A 435 1.53 -9.55 26.28
CA LEU A 435 1.43 -8.87 24.98
C LEU A 435 1.94 -7.41 24.96
N PHE A 436 2.06 -6.75 26.11
CA PHE A 436 2.43 -5.34 26.14
C PHE A 436 3.91 -5.13 26.42
N GLU A 437 4.60 -4.48 25.48
CA GLU A 437 5.84 -3.75 25.71
C GLU A 437 5.51 -2.64 26.74
N GLY A 438 5.89 -2.83 28.01
CA GLY A 438 5.54 -1.89 29.08
C GLY A 438 6.15 -0.50 28.84
N PRO A 439 5.49 0.59 29.30
CA PRO A 439 6.04 1.94 29.16
C PRO A 439 7.40 2.05 29.83
N ARG A 440 8.43 2.50 29.09
CA ARG A 440 9.67 2.98 29.68
C ARG A 440 9.48 4.43 30.09
N PHE A 441 9.42 4.69 31.39
CA PHE A 441 9.44 6.04 31.92
C PHE A 441 10.88 6.52 32.03
N CYS A 442 11.27 7.50 31.21
CA CYS A 442 12.53 8.22 31.37
C CYS A 442 12.38 9.20 32.53
N VAL A 443 12.72 8.78 33.75
CA VAL A 443 12.80 9.64 34.93
C VAL A 443 14.27 9.89 35.30
N SER A 444 14.60 11.14 35.61
CA SER A 444 15.89 11.55 36.18
C SER A 444 15.66 12.10 37.60
N PRO A 445 16.30 11.56 38.65
CA PRO A 445 17.21 10.42 38.64
C PRO A 445 16.47 9.09 38.35
N PRO A 446 17.17 8.03 37.94
CA PRO A 446 16.56 6.76 37.55
C PRO A 446 15.79 6.15 38.72
N VAL A 447 14.45 6.24 38.68
CA VAL A 447 13.57 5.49 39.57
C VAL A 447 13.51 4.06 39.05
N THR A 448 13.86 3.09 39.89
CA THR A 448 13.74 1.67 39.57
C THR A 448 12.27 1.27 39.59
N PHE A 449 11.57 1.42 38.48
CA PHE A 449 10.29 0.73 38.30
C PHE A 449 10.59 -0.77 38.13
N ARG A 450 10.10 -1.62 39.05
CA ARG A 450 10.07 -3.07 38.82
C ARG A 450 9.36 -3.30 37.49
N ARG A 451 9.94 -4.08 36.58
CA ARG A 451 9.37 -4.47 35.27
C ARG A 451 7.84 -4.49 35.33
N SER A 452 7.18 -3.41 34.89
CA SER A 452 5.74 -3.29 34.99
C SER A 452 5.14 -4.00 33.77
N THR A 453 4.74 -5.25 33.95
CA THR A 453 3.66 -5.80 33.13
C THR A 453 2.36 -5.08 33.53
N PHE A 454 1.36 -5.02 32.65
CA PHE A 454 0.04 -4.45 32.97
C PHE A 454 -0.65 -5.13 34.18
N SER A 455 -0.07 -6.17 34.78
CA SER A 455 -0.53 -6.80 36.02
C SER A 455 -0.59 -5.85 37.23
N THR A 456 0.05 -4.67 37.18
CA THR A 456 -0.05 -3.63 38.22
C THR A 456 -1.02 -2.50 37.88
N TRP A 457 -1.70 -2.56 36.72
CA TRP A 457 -2.70 -1.56 36.33
C TRP A 457 -4.08 -2.03 36.78
N THR A 458 -4.53 -1.53 37.93
CA THR A 458 -5.94 -1.61 38.31
C THR A 458 -6.71 -0.49 37.62
N SER A 459 -7.53 -0.80 36.62
CA SER A 459 -8.53 0.14 36.15
C SER A 459 -9.56 0.35 37.26
N THR A 460 -9.45 1.44 38.00
CA THR A 460 -10.57 1.93 38.80
C THR A 460 -11.46 2.74 37.86
N ALA A 461 -12.50 2.10 37.33
CA ALA A 461 -13.60 2.84 36.71
C ALA A 461 -14.21 3.72 37.81
N GLY A 462 -13.92 5.02 37.77
CA GLY A 462 -14.51 5.98 38.69
C GLY A 462 -16.01 6.01 38.47
N THR A 463 -16.78 5.34 39.34
CA THR A 463 -18.22 5.56 39.42
C THR A 463 -18.44 7.01 39.83
N HIS A 464 -18.88 7.86 38.91
CA HIS A 464 -19.50 9.12 39.26
C HIS A 464 -20.77 8.81 40.04
N SER A 465 -20.65 8.78 41.38
CA SER A 465 -21.80 8.93 42.27
C SER A 465 -22.23 10.38 42.19
N GLY A 466 -23.14 10.67 41.26
CA GLY A 466 -23.97 11.86 41.33
C GLY A 466 -24.73 11.82 42.65
N THR A 467 -24.28 12.62 43.62
CA THR A 467 -25.03 12.87 44.84
C THR A 467 -26.22 13.74 44.46
N THR A 468 -27.40 13.16 44.62
CA THR A 468 -28.67 13.85 44.67
C THR A 468 -28.69 14.70 45.94
N THR A 469 -28.79 16.01 45.78
CA THR A 469 -29.60 16.91 46.61
C THR A 469 -30.09 18.05 45.74
#